data_AF-A0A924ZU32-F1
#
_entry.id   AF-A0A924ZU32-F1
#
_cell.length_a   1.000
_cell.length_b   1.000
_cell.length_c   1.000
_cell.angle_alpha   90.00
_cell.angle_beta   90.00
_cell.angle_gamma   90.00
#
_symmetry.space_group_name_H-M   'P 1'
#
loop_
_entity.id
_entity.type
_entity.pdbx_description
1 polymer ?
#
loop_
_entity_poly.entity_id
_entity_poly.type
_entity_poly.pdbx_seq_one_letter_code
_entity_poly.pdbx_strand_id
1 'polypeptide(L)'
;MSLEISRIKYANMYGPTTGDKVRLGDTELFIEIEKDFTVYGDEAKFGGGKTIRDGMAQSARATRAEGVIDFVITSVMIVHHWGIVKADIGN
;
A
#
# COMPACT_ATOMS: atom_id res chain seq x y z
N MET A 1 6.07 -16.84 -15.77
CA MET A 1 7.34 -16.20 -15.39
C MET A 1 7.13 -15.51 -14.08
N SER A 2 7.93 -15.79 -13.05
CA SER A 2 7.98 -14.97 -11.85
C SER A 2 8.92 -13.79 -12.11
N LEU A 3 8.50 -12.58 -11.73
CA LEU A 3 9.36 -11.40 -11.68
C LEU A 3 9.62 -11.12 -10.20
N GLU A 4 10.88 -11.05 -9.83
CA GLU A 4 11.28 -10.74 -8.46
C GLU A 4 11.79 -9.30 -8.37
N ILE A 5 11.59 -8.68 -7.22
CA ILE A 5 12.04 -7.33 -6.91
C ILE A 5 12.76 -7.33 -5.57
N SER A 6 13.86 -6.58 -5.47
CA SER A 6 14.57 -6.43 -4.21
C SER A 6 13.75 -5.63 -3.20
N ARG A 7 13.84 -6.00 -1.91
CA ARG A 7 13.10 -5.31 -0.82
C ARG A 7 13.37 -3.80 -0.78
N ILE A 8 14.61 -3.36 -0.98
CA ILE A 8 14.95 -1.93 -1.00
C ILE A 8 14.21 -1.21 -2.14
N LYS A 9 14.21 -1.80 -3.35
CA LYS A 9 13.53 -1.19 -4.50
C LYS A 9 12.01 -1.18 -4.29
N TYR A 10 11.46 -2.23 -3.71
CA TYR A 10 10.06 -2.30 -3.35
C TYR A 10 9.68 -1.21 -2.33
N ALA A 11 10.43 -1.11 -1.23
CA ALA A 11 10.20 -0.13 -0.18
C ALA A 11 10.28 1.32 -0.69
N ASN A 12 11.21 1.62 -1.60
CA ASN A 12 11.32 2.94 -2.23
C ASN A 12 10.12 3.29 -3.13
N MET A 13 9.37 2.31 -3.62
CA MET A 13 8.24 2.55 -4.54
C MET A 13 6.88 2.52 -3.84
N TYR A 14 6.70 1.60 -2.89
CA TYR A 14 5.41 1.27 -2.27
C TYR A 14 5.47 1.29 -0.74
N GLY A 15 6.56 1.76 -0.16
CA GLY A 15 6.79 1.68 1.26
C GLY A 15 7.16 0.26 1.75
N PRO A 16 7.65 0.17 2.99
CA PRO A 16 8.05 -1.10 3.61
C PRO A 16 6.92 -2.13 3.59
N THR A 17 7.24 -3.42 3.64
CA THR A 17 6.26 -4.53 3.71
C THR A 17 6.57 -5.47 4.88
N THR A 18 5.83 -6.58 4.99
CA THR A 18 5.93 -7.54 6.11
C THR A 18 7.38 -7.92 6.42
N GLY A 19 7.77 -7.75 7.69
CA GLY A 19 9.12 -7.98 8.22
C GLY A 19 10.12 -6.83 8.04
N ASP A 20 9.79 -5.80 7.27
CA ASP A 20 10.60 -4.58 7.22
C ASP A 20 10.44 -3.78 8.51
N LYS A 21 11.51 -3.09 8.92
CA LYS A 21 11.53 -2.26 10.12
C LYS A 21 11.69 -0.79 9.79
N VAL A 22 10.97 0.06 10.51
CA VAL A 22 11.04 1.52 10.38
C VAL A 22 11.43 2.12 11.72
N ARG A 23 12.42 3.01 11.70
CA ARG A 23 12.82 3.81 12.86
C ARG A 23 11.82 4.96 13.07
N LEU A 24 11.35 5.14 14.29
CA LEU A 24 10.44 6.23 14.62
C LEU A 24 11.23 7.51 14.88
N GLY A 25 11.33 8.37 13.86
CA GLY A 25 12.07 9.62 13.94
C GLY A 25 13.56 9.39 14.22
N ASP A 26 14.09 10.16 15.16
CA ASP A 26 15.48 10.10 15.64
C ASP A 26 15.64 9.25 16.91
N THR A 27 14.61 8.48 17.29
CA THR A 27 14.62 7.63 18.49
C THR A 27 15.27 6.27 18.25
N GLU A 28 15.59 5.53 19.31
CA GLU A 28 16.02 4.12 19.21
C GLU A 28 14.85 3.11 19.08
N LEU A 29 13.65 3.59 18.72
CA LEU A 29 12.47 2.74 18.53
C LEU A 29 12.36 2.28 17.08
N PHE A 30 12.25 0.97 16.89
CA PHE A 30 12.01 0.33 15.60
C PHE A 30 10.70 -0.45 15.65
N ILE A 31 9.82 -0.17 14.70
CA ILE A 31 8.57 -0.91 14.51
C ILE A 31 8.70 -1.82 13.29
N GLU A 32 8.10 -3.01 13.39
CA GLU A 32 8.10 -4.01 12.32
C GLU A 32 6.69 -4.11 11.73
N ILE A 33 6.59 -4.23 10.41
CA ILE A 33 5.30 -4.51 9.77
C ILE A 33 4.94 -5.98 9.97
N GLU A 34 3.84 -6.21 10.68
CA GLU A 34 3.36 -7.53 11.07
C GLU A 34 2.55 -8.20 9.95
N LYS A 35 1.87 -7.39 9.12
CA LYS A 35 1.05 -7.87 8.00
C LYS A 35 0.93 -6.81 6.91
N ASP A 36 1.02 -7.25 5.66
CA ASP A 36 0.70 -6.45 4.48
C ASP A 36 -0.57 -7.04 3.84
N PHE A 37 -1.56 -6.19 3.57
CA PHE A 37 -2.83 -6.57 2.93
C PHE A 37 -2.77 -6.47 1.40
N THR A 38 -1.64 -6.03 0.82
CA THR A 38 -1.47 -5.96 -0.62
C THR A 38 -1.28 -7.35 -1.24
N VAL A 39 -1.66 -7.47 -2.50
CA VAL A 39 -1.19 -8.55 -3.38
C VAL A 39 0.02 -8.02 -4.14
N TYR A 40 1.17 -8.68 -4.02
CA TYR A 40 2.42 -8.20 -4.63
C TYR A 40 2.33 -8.19 -6.16
N GLY A 41 2.53 -7.02 -6.76
CA GLY A 41 2.38 -6.77 -8.19
C GLY A 41 1.13 -5.98 -8.56
N ASP A 42 0.12 -5.92 -7.68
CA ASP A 42 -1.15 -5.21 -7.89
C ASP A 42 -1.27 -3.96 -7.02
N GLU A 43 -0.14 -3.39 -6.58
CA GLU A 43 -0.13 -2.20 -5.74
C GLU A 43 -0.87 -1.02 -6.41
N ALA A 44 -1.81 -0.43 -5.67
CA ALA A 44 -2.51 0.78 -6.09
C ALA A 44 -1.56 1.98 -6.05
N LYS A 45 -1.32 2.60 -7.20
CA LYS A 45 -0.45 3.76 -7.34
C LYS A 45 -0.99 4.73 -8.37
N PHE A 46 -1.20 5.96 -7.93
CA PHE A 46 -1.61 7.06 -8.80
C PHE A 46 -0.40 7.72 -9.48
N GLY A 47 -0.61 8.22 -10.70
CA GLY A 47 0.39 8.97 -11.47
C GLY A 47 0.40 8.62 -12.97
N GLY A 48 1.17 9.40 -13.75
CA GLY A 48 1.33 9.18 -15.18
C GLY A 48 1.86 7.78 -15.50
N GLY A 49 1.08 6.99 -16.26
CA GLY A 49 1.43 5.63 -16.64
C GLY A 49 1.42 4.60 -15.50
N LYS A 50 0.72 4.87 -14.38
CA LYS A 50 0.64 3.99 -13.21
C LYS A 50 -0.65 3.15 -13.18
N THR A 51 -0.94 2.49 -12.06
CA THR A 51 -2.00 1.48 -11.97
C THR A 51 -3.39 2.10 -11.82
N ILE A 52 -3.54 3.20 -11.08
CA ILE A 52 -4.83 3.90 -10.93
C ILE A 52 -5.10 4.75 -12.17
N ARG A 53 -5.73 4.11 -13.16
CA ARG A 53 -6.23 4.71 -14.40
C ARG A 53 -7.48 3.96 -14.85
N ASP A 54 -8.31 4.64 -15.63
CA ASP A 54 -9.58 4.12 -16.14
C ASP A 54 -9.42 2.73 -16.77
N GLY A 55 -10.24 1.77 -16.33
CA GLY A 55 -10.22 0.38 -16.80
C GLY A 55 -9.09 -0.49 -16.25
N MET A 56 -8.24 0.03 -15.37
CA MET A 56 -7.19 -0.71 -14.65
C MET A 56 -7.58 -0.84 -13.16
N ALA A 57 -6.76 -0.33 -12.23
CA ALA A 57 -7.11 -0.32 -10.81
C ALA A 57 -8.28 0.64 -10.48
N GLN A 58 -8.64 1.54 -11.40
CA GLN A 58 -9.85 2.35 -11.32
C GLN A 58 -10.95 1.69 -12.15
N SER A 59 -12.02 1.25 -11.48
CA SER A 59 -13.20 0.70 -12.16
C SER A 59 -13.83 1.76 -13.07
N ALA A 60 -14.03 1.40 -14.34
CA ALA A 60 -14.68 2.26 -15.33
C ALA A 60 -16.22 2.20 -15.29
N ARG A 61 -16.79 1.31 -14.46
CA ARG A 61 -18.22 0.97 -14.49
C ARG A 61 -18.93 1.13 -13.16
N ALA A 62 -18.22 0.91 -12.06
CA ALA A 62 -18.82 0.97 -10.74
C ALA A 62 -19.22 2.41 -10.41
N THR A 63 -20.39 2.55 -9.81
CA THR A 63 -20.97 3.80 -9.35
C THR A 63 -20.78 3.96 -7.85
N ARG A 64 -20.94 5.17 -7.34
CA ARG A 64 -20.91 5.45 -5.89
C ARG A 64 -21.91 4.59 -5.11
N ALA A 65 -23.10 4.33 -5.67
CA ALA A 65 -24.11 3.48 -5.04
C ALA A 65 -23.67 2.01 -4.90
N GLU A 66 -22.68 1.57 -5.67
CA GLU A 66 -22.10 0.23 -5.62
C GLU A 66 -20.89 0.14 -4.68
N GLY A 67 -20.63 1.17 -3.86
CA GLY A 67 -19.57 1.17 -2.86
C GLY A 67 -18.21 1.67 -3.37
N VAL A 68 -18.19 2.45 -4.46
CA VAL A 68 -16.98 3.19 -4.84
C VAL A 68 -16.65 4.23 -3.76
N ILE A 69 -15.40 4.19 -3.31
CA ILE A 69 -14.86 5.06 -2.25
C ILE A 69 -14.73 6.52 -2.73
N ASP A 70 -14.98 7.45 -1.81
CA ASP A 70 -14.89 8.90 -2.04
C ASP A 70 -13.41 9.34 -2.07
N PHE A 71 -12.52 8.68 -1.29
CA PHE A 71 -11.06 8.82 -1.40
C PHE A 71 -10.31 7.55 -0.98
N VAL A 72 -9.04 7.46 -1.36
CA VAL A 72 -8.12 6.39 -0.95
C VAL A 72 -6.75 6.94 -0.57
N ILE A 73 -6.16 6.40 0.50
CA ILE A 73 -4.76 6.58 0.85
C ILE A 73 -4.04 5.27 0.56
N THR A 74 -3.20 5.26 -0.47
CA THR A 74 -2.56 4.03 -0.97
C THR A 74 -1.24 3.74 -0.25
N SER A 75 -0.95 2.46 -0.02
CA SER A 75 0.33 1.94 0.47
C SER A 75 0.80 2.58 1.77
N VAL A 76 -0.10 2.67 2.77
CA VAL A 76 0.20 3.26 4.07
C VAL A 76 0.63 2.22 5.10
N MET A 77 1.61 2.61 5.92
CA MET A 77 1.92 1.90 7.17
C MET A 77 1.01 2.47 8.28
N ILE A 78 0.18 1.61 8.84
CA ILE A 78 -0.79 1.92 9.88
C ILE A 78 -0.20 1.46 11.21
N VAL A 79 -0.09 2.39 12.15
CA VAL A 79 0.30 2.09 13.53
C VAL A 79 -0.93 2.27 14.40
N HIS A 80 -1.38 1.18 15.02
CA HIS A 80 -2.54 1.20 15.90
C HIS A 80 -2.37 0.24 17.08
N HIS A 81 -3.22 0.36 18.10
CA HIS A 81 -3.13 -0.48 19.30
C HIS A 81 -3.34 -1.98 19.05
N TRP A 82 -3.92 -2.36 17.89
CA TRP A 82 -4.14 -3.76 17.51
C TRP A 82 -3.03 -4.33 16.63
N GLY A 83 -2.09 -3.50 16.17
CA GLY A 83 -0.98 -3.95 15.33
C GLY A 83 -0.39 -2.86 14.45
N ILE A 84 0.70 -3.24 13.79
CA ILE A 84 1.42 -2.41 12.81
C ILE A 84 1.32 -3.12 11.46
N VAL A 85 0.54 -2.58 10.54
CA VAL A 85 0.25 -3.24 9.26
C VAL A 85 0.41 -2.29 8.08
N LYS A 86 0.44 -2.85 6.88
CA LYS A 86 0.37 -2.10 5.63
C LYS A 86 -0.91 -2.41 4.88
N ALA A 87 -1.60 -1.36 4.43
CA ALA A 87 -2.83 -1.49 3.68
C ALA A 87 -3.11 -0.21 2.86
N ASP A 88 -4.15 -0.27 2.04
CA ASP A 88 -4.84 0.91 1.52
C ASP A 88 -6.00 1.26 2.47
N ILE A 89 -6.26 2.55 2.69
CA ILE A 89 -7.41 3.02 3.47
C ILE A 89 -8.36 3.77 2.54
N GLY A 90 -9.59 3.28 2.41
CA GLY A 90 -10.68 3.96 1.69
C GLY A 90 -11.76 4.48 2.63
N ASN A 91 -12.39 5.59 2.25
CA ASN A 91 -13.63 6.09 2.86
C ASN A 91 -14.76 6.08 1.85
#